data_AF-A0A2E0X786-F1
#
_entry.id   AF-A0A2E0X786-F1
#
_cell.length_a   1.000
_cell.length_b   1.000
_cell.length_c   1.000
_cell.angle_alpha   90.00
_cell.angle_beta   90.00
_cell.angle_gamma   90.00
#
_symmetry.space_group_name_H-M   'P 1'
#
loop_
_entity.id
_entity.type
_entity.pdbx_description
1 polymer ?
#
loop_
_entity_poly.entity_id
_entity_poly.type
_entity_poly.pdbx_seq_one_letter_code
_entity_poly.pdbx_strand_id
1 'polypeptide(L)'
;MTTDDFPRPDLPDANVSDRVGASRGFPRLRIAHLLLWTFCTAVFLTLERYWLSTGYMPEEYQPVRAVTGLIEAIVNGAALSGTIVLLTARVSDGPPWLRAPGHWLMLAPAVDACFIWLPSTILSLIGDVDSYIVQFFDCGVLVISIGVFLLAFKQQQERRWKIFFAALFALTAVKLIANGILLVDVFHFEVFERLHLAYSLGDIVLCPWILAVALIDVKRGVRRDWLHWVGVATFALSQCLYLMWRIGVEFV
;
A
#
# COMPACT_ATOMS: atom_id res chain seq x y z
N MET A 1 60.28 37.55 -5.78
CA MET A 1 59.76 36.48 -6.67
C MET A 1 58.87 35.59 -5.83
N THR A 2 57.57 35.87 -5.85
CA THR A 2 56.52 35.12 -5.16
C THR A 2 55.88 34.19 -6.18
N THR A 3 56.25 32.93 -6.12
CA THR A 3 55.60 31.82 -6.83
C THR A 3 54.38 31.41 -6.02
N ASP A 4 53.16 31.87 -6.35
CA ASP A 4 51.90 31.26 -5.87
C ASP A 4 50.65 31.97 -6.45
N ASP A 5 50.51 32.00 -7.78
CA ASP A 5 49.25 32.42 -8.42
C ASP A 5 48.97 31.53 -9.65
N PHE A 6 48.88 30.21 -9.43
CA PHE A 6 48.26 29.33 -10.40
C PHE A 6 46.76 29.24 -10.10
N PRO A 7 45.87 29.60 -11.04
CA PRO A 7 44.44 29.43 -10.87
C PRO A 7 44.16 27.93 -10.66
N ARG A 8 43.54 27.59 -9.52
CA ARG A 8 43.09 26.22 -9.27
C ARG A 8 42.13 25.83 -10.38
N PRO A 9 42.37 24.73 -11.12
CA PRO A 9 41.41 24.26 -12.10
C PRO A 9 40.10 23.98 -11.38
N ASP A 10 39.01 24.56 -11.89
CA ASP A 10 37.66 24.28 -11.42
C ASP A 10 37.44 22.77 -11.48
N LEU A 11 37.55 22.11 -10.33
CA LEU A 11 37.24 20.69 -10.24
C LEU A 11 35.77 20.55 -10.65
N PRO A 12 35.46 19.76 -11.69
CA PRO A 12 34.08 19.58 -12.12
C PRO A 12 33.29 19.14 -10.90
N ASP A 13 32.28 19.94 -10.55
CA ASP A 13 31.41 19.72 -9.39
C ASP A 13 31.08 18.23 -9.30
N ALA A 14 31.67 17.53 -8.33
CA ALA A 14 31.42 16.10 -8.09
C ALA A 14 29.92 15.82 -7.87
N ASN A 15 29.13 16.88 -7.62
CA ASN A 15 27.69 16.87 -7.54
C ASN A 15 26.96 16.70 -8.90
N VAL A 16 27.57 16.95 -10.05
CA VAL A 16 26.87 16.90 -11.35
C VAL A 16 26.77 15.47 -11.89
N SER A 17 27.84 14.66 -11.78
CA SER A 17 27.84 13.26 -12.22
C SER A 17 26.89 12.39 -11.37
N ASP A 18 26.83 12.62 -10.06
CA ASP A 18 25.91 11.92 -9.16
C ASP A 18 24.43 12.27 -9.43
N ARG A 19 24.16 13.51 -9.87
CA ARG A 19 22.79 13.92 -10.25
C ARG A 19 22.31 13.25 -11.54
N VAL A 20 23.22 12.96 -12.48
CA VAL A 20 22.87 12.30 -13.75
C VAL A 20 22.66 10.80 -13.54
N GLY A 21 23.46 10.16 -12.67
CA GLY A 21 23.35 8.72 -12.37
C GLY A 21 22.03 8.31 -11.71
N ALA A 22 21.52 9.11 -10.78
CA ALA A 22 20.26 8.81 -10.06
C ALA A 22 19.01 8.83 -10.97
N SER A 23 19.08 9.48 -12.14
CA SER A 23 17.94 9.63 -13.05
C SER A 23 17.77 8.49 -14.07
N ARG A 24 18.77 7.60 -14.20
CA ARG A 24 18.79 6.57 -15.26
C ARG A 24 18.05 5.27 -14.91
N GLY A 25 17.57 5.11 -13.68
CA GLY A 25 16.93 3.88 -13.24
C GLY A 25 15.42 3.83 -13.41
N PHE A 26 14.69 4.91 -13.12
CA PHE A 26 13.25 4.78 -12.89
C PHE A 26 12.40 5.05 -14.14
N PRO A 27 11.28 4.32 -14.34
CA PRO A 27 10.39 4.56 -15.47
C PRO A 27 9.79 5.96 -15.35
N ARG A 28 9.98 6.80 -16.38
CA ARG A 28 9.31 8.10 -16.47
C ARG A 28 7.80 7.88 -16.57
N LEU A 29 7.01 8.77 -15.96
CA LEU A 29 5.56 8.73 -16.10
C LEU A 29 5.19 8.91 -17.59
N ARG A 30 4.36 8.00 -18.11
CA ARG A 30 3.89 7.99 -19.50
C ARG A 30 2.37 7.92 -19.48
N ILE A 31 1.73 8.37 -20.57
CA ILE A 31 0.27 8.28 -20.75
C ILE A 31 -0.22 6.83 -20.56
N ALA A 32 0.55 5.85 -21.04
CA ALA A 32 0.24 4.42 -20.84
C ALA A 32 0.07 4.02 -19.36
N HIS A 33 0.83 4.61 -18.43
CA HIS A 33 0.69 4.33 -17.00
C HIS A 33 -0.62 4.90 -16.43
N LEU A 34 -1.04 6.08 -16.90
CA LEU A 34 -2.31 6.70 -16.50
C LEU A 34 -3.49 5.92 -17.08
N LEU A 35 -3.40 5.46 -18.34
CA LEU A 35 -4.40 4.59 -18.95
C LEU A 35 -4.52 3.26 -18.19
N LEU A 36 -3.39 2.65 -17.81
CA LEU A 36 -3.37 1.43 -17.02
C LEU A 36 -3.99 1.64 -15.64
N TRP A 37 -3.66 2.73 -14.94
CA TRP A 37 -4.31 3.08 -13.67
C TRP A 37 -5.82 3.22 -13.87
N THR A 38 -6.26 4.01 -14.85
CA THR A 38 -7.68 4.24 -15.11
C THR A 38 -8.41 2.93 -15.42
N PHE A 39 -7.79 2.03 -16.19
CA PHE A 39 -8.30 0.69 -16.45
C PHE A 39 -8.44 -0.14 -15.17
N CYS A 40 -7.39 -0.22 -14.34
CA CYS A 40 -7.45 -0.95 -13.06
C CYS A 40 -8.52 -0.37 -12.13
N THR A 41 -8.63 0.96 -12.02
CA THR A 41 -9.68 1.62 -11.23
C THR A 41 -11.07 1.26 -11.75
N ALA A 42 -11.29 1.25 -13.08
CA ALA A 42 -12.56 0.88 -13.67
C ALA A 42 -12.95 -0.58 -13.37
N VAL A 43 -11.96 -1.50 -13.35
CA VAL A 43 -12.17 -2.89 -12.93
C VAL A 43 -12.66 -2.92 -11.47
N PHE A 44 -11.96 -2.27 -10.54
CA PHE A 44 -12.39 -2.26 -9.13
C PHE A 44 -13.75 -1.58 -8.92
N LEU A 45 -14.04 -0.48 -9.63
CA LEU A 45 -15.37 0.14 -9.57
C LEU A 45 -16.48 -0.79 -10.06
N THR A 46 -16.19 -1.61 -11.06
CA THR A 46 -17.14 -2.62 -11.55
C THR A 46 -17.39 -3.69 -10.49
N LEU A 47 -16.34 -4.15 -9.82
CA LEU A 47 -16.44 -5.10 -8.71
C LEU A 47 -17.24 -4.50 -7.55
N GLU A 48 -16.93 -3.27 -7.13
CA GLU A 48 -17.65 -2.56 -6.07
C GLU A 48 -19.14 -2.42 -6.37
N ARG A 49 -19.47 -2.03 -7.61
CA ARG A 49 -20.87 -1.91 -8.04
C ARG A 49 -21.58 -3.27 -8.00
N TYR A 50 -20.89 -4.34 -8.37
CA TYR A 50 -21.41 -5.69 -8.27
C TYR A 50 -21.71 -6.05 -6.80
N TRP A 51 -20.78 -5.83 -5.88
CA TRP A 51 -20.97 -6.10 -4.44
C TRP A 51 -22.06 -5.24 -3.79
N LEU A 52 -22.23 -3.99 -4.20
CA LEU A 52 -23.36 -3.17 -3.76
C LEU A 52 -24.69 -3.74 -4.25
N SER A 53 -24.73 -4.32 -5.45
CA SER A 53 -25.95 -4.87 -6.05
C SER A 53 -26.41 -6.20 -5.45
N THR A 54 -25.52 -6.95 -4.79
CA THR A 54 -25.88 -8.21 -4.11
C THR A 54 -26.63 -7.98 -2.80
N GLY A 55 -26.69 -6.75 -2.29
CA GLY A 55 -27.32 -6.45 -1.00
C GLY A 55 -26.56 -7.05 0.19
N TYR A 56 -25.26 -7.34 0.04
CA TYR A 56 -24.42 -7.91 1.10
C TYR A 56 -24.36 -7.03 2.38
N MET A 57 -24.65 -5.73 2.26
CA MET A 57 -24.71 -4.81 3.39
C MET A 57 -26.13 -4.25 3.60
N PRO A 58 -26.54 -4.03 4.86
CA PRO A 58 -27.78 -3.32 5.19
C PRO A 58 -27.89 -1.96 4.47
N GLU A 59 -29.11 -1.57 4.10
CA GLU A 59 -29.37 -0.35 3.31
C GLU A 59 -28.81 0.93 3.96
N GLU A 60 -28.83 1.00 5.28
CA GLU A 60 -28.31 2.13 6.07
C GLU A 60 -26.81 2.38 5.85
N TYR A 61 -26.02 1.33 5.59
CA TYR A 61 -24.59 1.45 5.34
C TYR A 61 -24.23 1.67 3.86
N GLN A 62 -25.18 1.52 2.93
CA GLN A 62 -24.91 1.62 1.49
C GLN A 62 -24.32 2.98 1.06
N PRO A 63 -24.77 4.15 1.57
CA PRO A 63 -24.18 5.44 1.18
C PRO A 63 -22.72 5.57 1.62
N VAL A 64 -22.41 5.15 2.85
CA VAL A 64 -21.04 5.14 3.38
C VAL A 64 -20.19 4.20 2.55
N ARG A 65 -20.69 2.98 2.28
CA ARG A 65 -19.98 1.98 1.46
C ARG A 65 -19.75 2.46 0.03
N ALA A 66 -20.70 3.15 -0.59
CA ALA A 66 -20.55 3.66 -1.95
C ALA A 66 -19.43 4.72 -2.03
N VAL A 67 -19.35 5.61 -1.04
CA VAL A 67 -18.29 6.63 -0.99
C VAL A 67 -16.93 6.01 -0.68
N THR A 68 -16.84 5.14 0.33
CA THR A 68 -15.57 4.49 0.67
C THR A 68 -15.11 3.56 -0.44
N GLY A 69 -16.01 2.79 -1.06
CA GLY A 69 -15.74 1.91 -2.19
C GLY A 69 -15.25 2.65 -3.44
N LEU A 70 -15.77 3.85 -3.73
CA LEU A 70 -15.26 4.68 -4.83
C LEU A 70 -13.77 5.04 -4.62
N ILE A 71 -13.42 5.49 -3.41
CA ILE A 71 -12.04 5.90 -3.11
C ILE A 71 -11.14 4.66 -3.03
N GLU A 72 -11.63 3.57 -2.43
CA GLU A 72 -10.96 2.27 -2.36
C GLU A 72 -10.62 1.74 -3.75
N ALA A 73 -11.55 1.81 -4.71
CA ALA A 73 -11.32 1.42 -6.09
C ALA A 73 -10.21 2.25 -6.77
N ILE A 74 -10.13 3.57 -6.50
CA ILE A 74 -9.05 4.43 -7.00
C ILE A 74 -7.70 4.02 -6.40
N VAL A 75 -7.67 3.74 -5.09
CA VAL A 75 -6.47 3.33 -4.35
C VAL A 75 -5.98 1.96 -4.81
N ASN A 76 -6.86 0.97 -4.91
CA ASN A 76 -6.56 -0.38 -5.38
C ASN A 76 -6.15 -0.36 -6.86
N GLY A 77 -6.80 0.46 -7.69
CA GLY A 77 -6.41 0.69 -9.07
C GLY A 77 -5.00 1.28 -9.21
N ALA A 78 -4.65 2.26 -8.36
CA ALA A 78 -3.31 2.85 -8.30
C ALA A 78 -2.26 1.83 -7.84
N ALA A 79 -2.57 1.05 -6.80
CA ALA A 79 -1.67 0.03 -6.26
C ALA A 79 -1.39 -1.08 -7.27
N LEU A 80 -2.43 -1.62 -7.91
CA LEU A 80 -2.30 -2.68 -8.90
C LEU A 80 -1.53 -2.20 -10.13
N SER A 81 -1.91 -1.06 -10.71
CA SER A 81 -1.22 -0.52 -11.89
C SER A 81 0.24 -0.17 -11.60
N GLY A 82 0.54 0.43 -10.45
CA GLY A 82 1.91 0.72 -10.04
C GLY A 82 2.73 -0.55 -9.81
N THR A 83 2.15 -1.60 -9.23
CA THR A 83 2.79 -2.92 -9.11
C THR A 83 3.07 -3.53 -10.48
N ILE A 84 2.13 -3.48 -11.43
CA ILE A 84 2.34 -3.95 -12.81
C ILE A 84 3.50 -3.19 -13.47
N VAL A 85 3.56 -1.86 -13.32
CA VAL A 85 4.67 -1.04 -13.86
C VAL A 85 6.01 -1.45 -13.23
N LEU A 86 6.06 -1.66 -11.91
CA LEU A 86 7.27 -2.13 -11.22
C LEU A 86 7.74 -3.50 -11.73
N LEU A 87 6.82 -4.45 -11.88
CA LEU A 87 7.13 -5.80 -12.38
C LEU A 87 7.59 -5.76 -13.85
N THR A 88 6.93 -4.97 -14.68
CA THR A 88 7.29 -4.82 -16.11
C THR A 88 8.67 -4.17 -16.26
N ALA A 89 8.94 -3.13 -15.47
CA ALA A 89 10.24 -2.49 -15.43
C ALA A 89 11.33 -3.48 -15.01
N ARG A 90 11.05 -4.38 -14.06
CA ARG A 90 11.99 -5.41 -13.63
C ARG A 90 12.36 -6.40 -14.75
N VAL A 91 11.36 -6.86 -15.51
CA VAL A 91 11.56 -7.84 -16.59
C VAL A 91 12.37 -7.22 -17.74
N SER A 92 12.31 -5.90 -17.92
CA SER A 92 12.97 -5.16 -19.00
C SER A 92 14.39 -4.69 -18.65
N ASP A 93 15.15 -5.46 -17.86
CA ASP A 93 16.48 -5.08 -17.32
C ASP A 93 16.49 -3.74 -16.55
N GLY A 94 15.36 -3.38 -15.95
CA GLY A 94 15.23 -2.18 -15.15
C GLY A 94 16.02 -2.20 -13.84
N PRO A 95 15.91 -1.14 -13.04
CA PRO A 95 16.70 -0.96 -11.84
C PRO A 95 16.44 -2.10 -10.85
N PRO A 96 17.40 -2.39 -9.96
CA PRO A 96 17.26 -3.46 -8.99
C PRO A 96 16.01 -3.27 -8.13
N TRP A 97 15.41 -4.42 -7.81
CA TRP A 97 14.10 -4.63 -7.21
C TRP A 97 13.84 -3.75 -5.97
N LEU A 98 12.69 -3.07 -5.95
CA LEU A 98 12.06 -2.42 -4.79
C LEU A 98 12.99 -1.58 -3.89
N ARG A 99 13.79 -0.69 -4.47
CA ARG A 99 14.68 0.17 -3.67
C ARG A 99 13.93 1.18 -2.81
N ALA A 100 12.84 1.77 -3.34
CA ALA A 100 12.16 2.84 -2.64
C ALA A 100 11.12 2.29 -1.65
N PRO A 101 10.96 2.89 -0.46
CA PRO A 101 10.01 2.44 0.56
C PRO A 101 8.58 2.32 0.04
N GLY A 102 8.10 3.35 -0.67
CA GLY A 102 6.77 3.34 -1.30
C GLY A 102 6.52 2.17 -2.25
N HIS A 103 7.54 1.58 -2.88
CA HIS A 103 7.35 0.39 -3.72
C HIS A 103 6.85 -0.80 -2.90
N TRP A 104 7.35 -0.97 -1.68
CA TRP A 104 6.89 -2.01 -0.75
C TRP A 104 5.48 -1.75 -0.24
N LEU A 105 5.16 -0.48 0.05
CA LEU A 105 3.86 -0.07 0.55
C LEU A 105 2.74 -0.26 -0.46
N MET A 106 3.08 -0.24 -1.75
CA MET A 106 2.13 -0.47 -2.84
C MET A 106 1.84 -1.96 -3.07
N LEU A 107 2.77 -2.85 -2.72
CA LEU A 107 2.60 -4.29 -2.91
C LEU A 107 1.51 -4.87 -2.01
N ALA A 108 1.44 -4.44 -0.75
CA ALA A 108 0.42 -4.92 0.18
C ALA A 108 -1.02 -4.69 -0.31
N PRO A 109 -1.45 -3.47 -0.66
CA PRO A 109 -2.79 -3.24 -1.22
C PRO A 109 -2.99 -3.90 -2.58
N ALA A 110 -1.94 -4.07 -3.40
CA ALA A 110 -2.07 -4.83 -4.65
C ALA A 110 -2.32 -6.32 -4.40
N VAL A 111 -1.69 -6.92 -3.38
CA VAL A 111 -1.94 -8.30 -2.95
C VAL A 111 -3.35 -8.43 -2.41
N ASP A 112 -3.76 -7.54 -1.50
CA ASP A 112 -5.12 -7.47 -0.97
C ASP A 112 -6.17 -7.45 -2.11
N ALA A 113 -5.97 -6.52 -3.04
CA ALA A 113 -6.80 -6.37 -4.22
C ALA A 113 -6.85 -7.62 -5.13
N CYS A 114 -5.76 -8.37 -5.26
CA CYS A 114 -5.73 -9.57 -6.10
C CYS A 114 -6.24 -10.83 -5.39
N PHE A 115 -6.06 -10.95 -4.08
CA PHE A 115 -6.29 -12.21 -3.35
C PHE A 115 -7.55 -12.20 -2.49
N ILE A 116 -8.17 -11.04 -2.26
CA ILE A 116 -9.49 -10.94 -1.64
C ILE A 116 -10.54 -10.67 -2.70
N TRP A 117 -10.42 -9.55 -3.42
CA TRP A 117 -11.50 -9.11 -4.32
C TRP A 117 -11.79 -10.07 -5.46
N LEU A 118 -10.75 -10.58 -6.14
CA LEU A 118 -10.93 -11.49 -7.27
C LEU A 118 -11.52 -12.85 -6.83
N PRO A 119 -10.93 -13.58 -5.85
CA PRO A 119 -11.49 -14.85 -5.41
C PRO A 119 -12.89 -14.70 -4.83
N SER A 120 -13.14 -13.70 -3.98
CA SER A 120 -14.47 -13.47 -3.40
C SER A 120 -15.51 -13.20 -4.49
N THR A 121 -15.16 -12.41 -5.52
CA THR A 121 -16.08 -12.16 -6.63
C THR A 121 -16.34 -13.43 -7.43
N ILE A 122 -15.30 -14.19 -7.77
CA ILE A 122 -15.45 -15.45 -8.52
C ILE A 122 -16.32 -16.43 -7.75
N LEU A 123 -16.09 -16.58 -6.44
CA LEU A 123 -16.88 -17.47 -5.60
C LEU A 123 -18.34 -17.02 -5.51
N SER A 124 -18.59 -15.71 -5.36
CA SER A 124 -19.96 -15.17 -5.33
C SER A 124 -20.73 -15.41 -6.62
N LEU A 125 -20.04 -15.50 -7.75
CA LEU A 125 -20.66 -15.83 -9.04
C LEU A 125 -21.03 -17.32 -9.17
N ILE A 126 -20.42 -18.19 -8.34
CA ILE A 126 -20.61 -19.64 -8.37
C ILE A 126 -21.62 -20.09 -7.29
N GLY A 127 -21.81 -19.31 -6.23
CA GLY A 127 -22.79 -19.58 -5.18
C GLY A 127 -22.57 -18.72 -3.93
N ASP A 128 -23.22 -19.10 -2.84
CA ASP A 128 -23.09 -18.38 -1.57
C ASP A 128 -21.66 -18.50 -1.03
N VAL A 129 -21.03 -17.34 -0.80
CA VAL A 129 -19.71 -17.25 -0.18
C VAL A 129 -19.89 -17.26 1.32
N ASP A 130 -19.44 -18.34 1.95
CA ASP A 130 -19.37 -18.41 3.42
C ASP A 130 -18.36 -17.38 3.95
N SER A 131 -18.71 -16.70 5.04
CA SER A 131 -17.85 -15.72 5.71
C SER A 131 -16.50 -16.33 6.11
N TYR A 132 -16.47 -17.63 6.44
CA TYR A 132 -15.23 -18.36 6.72
C TYR A 132 -14.27 -18.41 5.53
N ILE A 133 -14.79 -18.45 4.30
CA ILE A 133 -13.95 -18.49 3.09
C ILE A 133 -13.28 -17.12 2.88
N VAL A 134 -14.04 -16.03 3.04
CA VAL A 134 -13.49 -14.67 2.98
C VAL A 134 -12.41 -14.48 4.05
N GLN A 135 -12.71 -14.91 5.29
CA GLN A 135 -11.79 -14.86 6.42
C GLN A 135 -10.50 -15.65 6.17
N PHE A 136 -10.59 -16.79 5.48
CA PHE A 136 -9.43 -17.59 5.08
C PHE A 136 -8.55 -16.84 4.07
N PHE A 137 -9.15 -16.19 3.06
CA PHE A 137 -8.40 -15.35 2.12
C PHE A 137 -7.75 -14.15 2.80
N ASP A 138 -8.44 -13.50 3.74
CA ASP A 138 -7.89 -12.40 4.54
C ASP A 138 -6.64 -12.85 5.31
N CYS A 139 -6.70 -14.02 5.97
CA CYS A 139 -5.53 -14.60 6.64
C CYS A 139 -4.38 -14.85 5.65
N GLY A 140 -4.68 -15.37 4.45
CA GLY A 140 -3.70 -15.57 3.38
C GLY A 140 -3.02 -14.27 2.95
N VAL A 141 -3.80 -13.20 2.74
CA VAL A 141 -3.29 -11.86 2.41
C VAL A 141 -2.40 -11.31 3.52
N LEU A 142 -2.79 -11.48 4.78
CA LEU A 142 -2.00 -11.04 5.92
C LEU A 142 -0.65 -11.79 5.99
N VAL A 143 -0.63 -13.10 5.73
CA VAL A 143 0.62 -13.89 5.66
C VAL A 143 1.54 -13.36 4.55
N ILE A 144 1.01 -13.11 3.35
CA ILE A 144 1.79 -12.56 2.24
C ILE A 144 2.32 -11.16 2.60
N SER A 145 1.48 -10.31 3.19
CA SER A 145 1.83 -8.94 3.59
C SER A 145 2.92 -8.92 4.66
N ILE A 146 2.88 -9.82 5.64
CA ILE A 146 3.96 -10.03 6.62
C ILE A 146 5.28 -10.35 5.91
N GLY A 147 5.25 -11.24 4.91
CA GLY A 147 6.41 -11.55 4.07
C GLY A 147 6.95 -10.31 3.35
N VAL A 148 6.07 -9.53 2.73
CA VAL A 148 6.42 -8.26 2.05
C VAL A 148 7.08 -7.28 3.02
N PHE A 149 6.50 -7.05 4.19
CA PHE A 149 7.05 -6.10 5.17
C PHE A 149 8.34 -6.59 5.83
N LEU A 150 8.50 -7.89 6.04
CA LEU A 150 9.76 -8.46 6.52
C LEU A 150 10.89 -8.28 5.49
N LEU A 151 10.59 -8.50 4.21
CA LEU A 151 11.54 -8.24 3.13
C LEU A 151 11.86 -6.75 3.01
N ALA A 152 10.86 -5.88 3.10
CA ALA A 152 11.04 -4.43 3.14
C ALA A 152 11.96 -4.02 4.28
N PHE A 153 11.71 -4.50 5.50
CA PHE A 153 12.54 -4.24 6.67
C PHE A 153 14.01 -4.63 6.45
N LYS A 154 14.25 -5.81 5.88
CA LYS A 154 15.61 -6.31 5.61
C LYS A 154 16.32 -5.50 4.52
N GLN A 155 15.61 -5.06 3.49
CA GLN A 155 16.21 -4.40 2.32
C GLN A 155 16.35 -2.88 2.47
N GLN A 156 15.50 -2.25 3.29
CA GLN A 156 15.63 -0.81 3.55
C GLN A 156 16.98 -0.50 4.18
N GLN A 157 17.59 0.63 3.82
CA GLN A 157 18.85 1.08 4.44
C GLN A 157 18.59 2.18 5.49
N GLU A 158 17.57 2.99 5.26
CA GLU A 158 17.26 4.13 6.10
C GLU A 158 16.52 3.71 7.38
N ARG A 159 17.09 4.05 8.54
CA ARG A 159 16.58 3.66 9.86
C ARG A 159 15.10 4.01 10.07
N ARG A 160 14.64 5.17 9.59
CA ARG A 160 13.23 5.61 9.69
C ARG A 160 12.26 4.66 8.98
N TRP A 161 12.60 4.25 7.76
CA TRP A 161 11.78 3.33 6.98
C TRP A 161 11.87 1.91 7.53
N LYS A 162 13.04 1.48 8.04
CA LYS A 162 13.16 0.22 8.78
C LYS A 162 12.23 0.17 9.97
N ILE A 163 12.24 1.20 10.84
CA ILE A 163 11.37 1.23 12.02
C ILE A 163 9.90 1.22 11.60
N PHE A 164 9.54 1.98 10.57
CA PHE A 164 8.17 2.00 10.04
C PHE A 164 7.73 0.61 9.54
N PHE A 165 8.55 -0.09 8.75
CA PHE A 165 8.24 -1.44 8.29
C PHE A 165 8.23 -2.49 9.41
N ALA A 166 9.05 -2.32 10.45
CA ALA A 166 8.99 -3.18 11.63
C ALA A 166 7.66 -3.00 12.38
N ALA A 167 7.17 -1.76 12.50
CA ALA A 167 5.87 -1.47 13.08
C ALA A 167 4.73 -2.06 12.24
N LEU A 168 4.78 -1.92 10.90
CA LEU A 168 3.83 -2.54 9.99
C LEU A 168 3.82 -4.06 10.09
N PHE A 169 4.99 -4.70 10.12
CA PHE A 169 5.13 -6.13 10.32
C PHE A 169 4.45 -6.57 11.62
N ALA A 170 4.75 -5.90 12.74
CA ALA A 170 4.19 -6.23 14.04
C ALA A 170 2.66 -6.05 14.04
N LEU A 171 2.15 -4.94 13.50
CA LEU A 171 0.73 -4.68 13.41
C LEU A 171 0.01 -5.72 12.55
N THR A 172 0.58 -6.08 11.40
CA THR A 172 0.03 -7.09 10.49
C THR A 172 0.04 -8.49 11.13
N ALA A 173 1.05 -8.81 11.94
CA ALA A 173 1.08 -10.05 12.71
C ALA A 173 -0.04 -10.10 13.77
N VAL A 174 -0.30 -8.98 14.46
CA VAL A 174 -1.44 -8.88 15.40
C VAL A 174 -2.78 -9.06 14.66
N LYS A 175 -2.93 -8.42 13.49
CA LYS A 175 -4.10 -8.62 12.61
C LYS A 175 -4.28 -10.09 12.25
N LEU A 176 -3.22 -10.78 11.85
CA LEU A 176 -3.27 -12.20 11.50
C LEU A 176 -3.72 -13.05 12.69
N ILE A 177 -3.19 -12.80 13.88
CA ILE A 177 -3.60 -13.52 15.10
C ILE A 177 -5.08 -13.29 15.40
N ALA A 178 -5.56 -12.05 15.34
CA ALA A 178 -6.96 -11.73 15.57
C ALA A 178 -7.89 -12.41 14.54
N ASN A 179 -7.50 -12.39 13.26
CA ASN A 179 -8.26 -13.03 12.18
C ASN A 179 -8.24 -14.56 12.28
N GLY A 180 -7.11 -15.14 12.71
CA GLY A 180 -7.00 -16.58 12.97
C GLY A 180 -7.82 -17.05 14.17
N ILE A 181 -7.92 -16.23 15.23
CA ILE A 181 -8.80 -16.50 16.37
C ILE A 181 -10.26 -16.63 15.92
N LEU A 182 -10.72 -15.71 15.06
CA LEU A 182 -12.08 -15.75 14.51
C LEU A 182 -12.31 -17.00 13.65
N LEU A 183 -11.32 -17.40 12.85
CA LEU A 183 -11.41 -18.55 11.95
C LEU A 183 -11.59 -19.89 12.68
N VAL A 184 -10.97 -20.05 13.86
CA VAL A 184 -11.01 -21.33 14.61
C VAL A 184 -12.18 -21.37 15.61
N ASP A 185 -12.98 -20.28 15.71
CA ASP A 185 -14.15 -20.16 16.60
C ASP A 185 -13.87 -20.53 18.08
N VAL A 186 -12.61 -20.36 18.51
CA VAL A 186 -12.16 -20.78 19.86
C VAL A 186 -12.46 -19.72 20.92
N PHE A 187 -12.73 -18.48 20.50
CA PHE A 187 -12.92 -17.35 21.42
C PHE A 187 -14.23 -16.63 21.16
N HIS A 188 -14.81 -16.11 22.25
CA HIS A 188 -15.97 -15.22 22.18
C HIS A 188 -15.68 -13.99 21.31
N PHE A 189 -16.67 -13.61 20.51
CA PHE A 189 -16.71 -12.42 19.63
C PHE A 189 -16.14 -11.14 20.29
N GLU A 190 -16.32 -10.98 21.61
CA GLU A 190 -15.77 -9.86 22.39
C GLU A 190 -14.23 -9.73 22.33
N VAL A 191 -13.50 -10.85 22.34
CA VAL A 191 -12.03 -10.83 22.27
C VAL A 191 -11.57 -10.36 20.89
N PHE A 192 -12.25 -10.84 19.84
CA PHE A 192 -12.02 -10.40 18.47
C PHE A 192 -12.25 -8.89 18.34
N GLU A 193 -13.38 -8.37 18.82
CA GLU A 193 -13.69 -6.93 18.76
C GLU A 193 -12.64 -6.07 19.48
N ARG A 194 -12.18 -6.50 20.66
CA ARG A 194 -11.12 -5.78 21.40
C ARG A 194 -9.78 -5.79 20.67
N LEU A 195 -9.39 -6.92 20.09
CA LEU A 195 -8.18 -7.01 19.28
C LEU A 195 -8.31 -6.17 18.00
N HIS A 196 -9.47 -6.22 17.36
CA HIS A 196 -9.83 -5.44 16.18
C HIS A 196 -9.72 -3.94 16.45
N LEU A 197 -10.30 -3.47 17.55
CA LEU A 197 -10.14 -2.09 18.01
C LEU A 197 -8.67 -1.74 18.30
N ALA A 198 -7.95 -2.60 19.01
CA ALA A 198 -6.56 -2.34 19.40
C ALA A 198 -5.63 -2.16 18.18
N TYR A 199 -5.75 -3.02 17.16
CA TYR A 199 -4.93 -2.83 15.96
C TYR A 199 -5.44 -1.69 15.06
N SER A 200 -6.72 -1.35 15.11
CA SER A 200 -7.27 -0.18 14.41
C SER A 200 -6.62 1.12 14.91
N LEU A 201 -6.32 1.22 16.22
CA LEU A 201 -5.53 2.33 16.76
C LEU A 201 -4.11 2.38 16.18
N GLY A 202 -3.53 1.22 15.87
CA GLY A 202 -2.24 1.14 15.18
C GLY A 202 -2.29 1.78 13.79
N ASP A 203 -3.34 1.52 13.03
CA ASP A 203 -3.57 2.12 11.71
C ASP A 203 -3.72 3.66 11.80
N ILE A 204 -4.43 4.16 12.83
CA ILE A 204 -4.54 5.60 13.14
C ILE A 204 -3.16 6.22 13.35
N VAL A 205 -2.27 5.54 14.06
CA VAL A 205 -0.92 6.06 14.38
C VAL A 205 0.01 5.99 13.16
N LEU A 206 -0.11 4.95 12.34
CA LEU A 206 0.75 4.76 11.16
C LEU A 206 0.48 5.79 10.06
N CYS A 207 -0.76 6.25 9.90
CA CYS A 207 -1.12 7.27 8.89
C CYS A 207 -0.36 8.62 9.05
N PRO A 208 -0.41 9.32 10.19
CA PRO A 208 0.37 10.53 10.38
C PRO A 208 1.88 10.25 10.39
N TRP A 209 2.31 9.05 10.81
CA TRP A 209 3.72 8.68 10.79
C TRP A 209 4.26 8.57 9.36
N ILE A 210 3.55 7.91 8.44
CA ILE A 210 4.00 7.81 7.04
C ILE A 210 4.08 9.20 6.39
N LEU A 211 3.11 10.08 6.67
CA LEU A 211 3.12 11.46 6.17
C LEU A 211 4.31 12.24 6.74
N ALA A 212 4.61 12.09 8.03
CA ALA A 212 5.79 12.71 8.64
C ALA A 212 7.09 12.21 8.01
N VAL A 213 7.25 10.90 7.79
CA VAL A 213 8.44 10.34 7.14
C VAL A 213 8.59 10.85 5.70
N ALA A 214 7.48 10.88 4.95
CA ALA A 214 7.43 11.42 3.59
C ALA A 214 7.81 12.91 3.55
N LEU A 215 7.30 13.73 4.46
CA LEU A 215 7.67 15.14 4.58
C LEU A 215 9.16 15.32 4.91
N ILE A 216 9.76 14.45 5.72
CA ILE A 216 11.20 14.49 5.99
C ILE A 216 11.99 14.13 4.72
N ASP A 217 11.53 13.18 3.90
CA ASP A 217 12.14 12.88 2.58
C ASP A 217 12.14 14.12 1.69
N VAL A 218 11.01 14.81 1.58
CA VAL A 218 10.88 16.05 0.80
C VAL A 218 11.81 17.14 1.36
N LYS A 219 11.79 17.38 2.67
CA LYS A 219 12.62 18.43 3.32
C LYS A 219 14.12 18.17 3.18
N ARG A 220 14.55 16.90 3.20
CA ARG A 220 15.96 16.51 2.99
C ARG A 220 16.37 16.47 1.52
N GLY A 221 15.46 16.79 0.60
CA GLY A 221 15.73 16.73 -0.84
C GLY A 221 16.01 15.31 -1.35
N VAL A 222 15.51 14.28 -0.64
CA VAL A 222 15.68 12.89 -1.06
C VAL A 222 14.87 12.69 -2.34
N ARG A 223 15.57 12.45 -3.45
CA ARG A 223 14.92 12.21 -4.74
C ARG A 223 14.34 10.79 -4.75
N ARG A 224 13.03 10.71 -4.90
CA ARG A 224 12.27 9.47 -5.06
C ARG A 224 11.52 9.52 -6.40
N ASP A 225 11.32 8.36 -7.01
CA ASP A 225 10.51 8.25 -8.22
C ASP A 225 9.01 8.44 -7.92
N TRP A 226 8.19 8.57 -8.97
CA TRP A 226 6.76 8.79 -8.81
C TRP A 226 6.02 7.59 -8.22
N LEU A 227 6.48 6.35 -8.44
CA LEU A 227 5.86 5.14 -7.87
C LEU A 227 6.05 5.08 -6.34
N HIS A 228 7.17 5.61 -5.83
CA HIS A 228 7.34 5.78 -4.39
C HIS A 228 6.22 6.65 -3.80
N TRP A 229 5.94 7.82 -4.40
CA TRP A 229 4.92 8.74 -3.90
C TRP A 229 3.51 8.18 -4.06
N VAL A 230 3.25 7.44 -5.15
CA VAL A 230 2.00 6.69 -5.31
C VAL A 230 1.83 5.69 -4.17
N GLY A 231 2.85 4.86 -3.88
CA GLY A 231 2.78 3.88 -2.79
C GLY A 231 2.59 4.50 -1.40
N VAL A 232 3.17 5.67 -1.15
CA VAL A 232 2.94 6.45 0.07
C VAL A 232 1.49 6.95 0.15
N ALA A 233 1.00 7.54 -0.95
CA ALA A 233 -0.36 8.07 -1.03
C ALA A 233 -1.42 6.98 -0.93
N THR A 234 -1.25 5.85 -1.61
CA THR A 234 -2.16 4.70 -1.53
C THR A 234 -2.24 4.18 -0.11
N PHE A 235 -1.09 3.97 0.54
CA PHE A 235 -1.07 3.49 1.92
C PHE A 235 -1.77 4.48 2.86
N ALA A 236 -1.45 5.77 2.79
CA ALA A 236 -2.07 6.79 3.65
C ALA A 236 -3.58 6.87 3.43
N LEU A 237 -4.03 6.86 2.16
CA LEU A 237 -5.45 6.88 1.82
C LEU A 237 -6.18 5.61 2.30
N SER A 238 -5.57 4.42 2.17
CA SER A 238 -6.15 3.19 2.73
C SER A 238 -6.37 3.29 4.24
N GLN A 239 -5.42 3.87 4.99
CA GLN A 239 -5.61 4.08 6.42
C GLN A 239 -6.76 5.05 6.69
N CYS A 240 -6.84 6.17 5.97
CA CYS A 240 -7.95 7.12 6.11
C CYS A 240 -9.31 6.47 5.80
N LEU A 241 -9.39 5.64 4.76
CA LEU A 241 -10.62 4.95 4.38
C LEU A 241 -11.08 3.96 5.44
N TYR A 242 -10.14 3.22 6.02
CA TYR A 242 -10.45 2.31 7.12
C TYR A 242 -11.06 3.08 8.31
N LEU A 243 -10.53 4.26 8.63
CA LEU A 243 -11.10 5.11 9.68
C LEU A 243 -12.46 5.67 9.33
N MET A 244 -12.64 6.14 8.09
CA MET A 244 -13.94 6.62 7.62
C MET A 244 -15.00 5.52 7.67
N TRP A 245 -14.64 4.30 7.27
CA TRP A 245 -15.52 3.14 7.36
C TRP A 245 -15.92 2.86 8.81
N ARG A 246 -14.95 2.79 9.73
CA ARG A 246 -15.22 2.51 11.15
C ARG A 246 -16.09 3.57 11.80
N ILE A 247 -15.76 4.84 11.60
CA ILE A 247 -16.57 5.97 12.06
C ILE A 247 -17.98 5.88 11.45
N GLY A 248 -18.08 5.68 10.13
CA GLY A 248 -19.38 5.60 9.46
C GLY A 248 -20.27 4.47 9.98
N VAL A 249 -19.70 3.31 10.32
CA VAL A 249 -20.43 2.19 10.92
C VAL A 249 -20.88 2.48 12.36
N GLU A 250 -20.09 3.23 13.15
CA GLU A 250 -20.43 3.57 14.54
C GLU A 250 -21.51 4.66 14.67
N PHE A 251 -21.70 5.49 13.63
CA PHE A 251 -22.63 6.65 13.66
C PHE A 251 -23.91 6.45 12.85
N VAL A 252 -24.08 5.31 12.17
CA VAL A 252 -25.30 4.90 11.47
C VAL A 252 -26.00 3.82 12.29
#